data_AF-A0A7Y5BUL4-F1
#
_entry.id   AF-A0A7Y5BUL4-F1
#
_cell.length_a   1.000
_cell.length_b   1.000
_cell.length_c   1.000
_cell.angle_alpha   90.00
_cell.angle_beta   90.00
_cell.angle_gamma   90.00
#
_symmetry.space_group_name_H-M   'P 1'
#
loop_
_entity.id
_entity.type
_entity.pdbx_description
1 polymer ?
#
loop_
_entity_poly.entity_id
_entity_poly.type
_entity_poly.pdbx_seq_one_letter_code
_entity_poly.pdbx_strand_id
1 'polypeptide(L)'
;MFSKKDFLSELKDEARTIRGAILIQGIFVLISGVNVWYLKSTPLSWVILVSFFGVLAGLSLIGSYLWTRYSTQPEVEEKEKLKKEQAKLSERIALTAQQIEKLEEARGVLESNEQAYLAKRNTQAQEQLAEINEMRRQLDSTYRETQQTALRQLQTTYIREGLSAEKLTEATLPELFDPQHRAQVLARLTPHQILSAQDIRAEWLAQTDLEPETINALLAWRQEIEAELQTTQPVTLPETELEALVQEHQAQIAQLEQQEIVNKVALEKDLFDIREATTKLRERNKNSLSAARSALRGLQDKQNAIAKQREAYAQINFRQFFILALSAALGSRKSRYQVRAGVAHVLVWSFLLLQGGFSLQSVQIINENVSPPLSTAPTSTTAPFSPLACLPTETLRQIGIVSRVVDGDTIDVEINGEKFRVRYIGIDAPEPDQDYGGLSLNENILLVAGQEVTLIQDLGDKDDFGRLLRYVLVGEIFVNYQLVQEGHARASAYTPNVACQATFEMAQAIAETNRAGLWRTYATPPPTVLQPTAPEGALVTPLPAPCSCTANTLNCSDFTTQAEAQACHAACIQAGVGDIHQLDGNADGMACESLP
;
A
#
# COMPACT_ATOMS: atom_id res chain seq x y z
N MET A 1 -13.27 -48.56 -35.49
CA MET A 1 -13.25 -49.97 -35.01
C MET A 1 -12.82 -50.82 -36.18
N PHE A 2 -11.58 -51.32 -36.20
CA PHE A 2 -11.05 -52.17 -37.27
C PHE A 2 -11.98 -53.40 -37.41
N SER A 3 -12.59 -53.59 -38.58
CA SER A 3 -13.28 -54.84 -38.84
C SER A 3 -12.24 -55.94 -38.83
N LYS A 4 -12.35 -56.86 -37.87
CA LYS A 4 -11.48 -58.05 -37.75
C LYS A 4 -11.35 -58.82 -39.08
N LYS A 5 -12.30 -58.64 -40.02
CA LYS A 5 -12.27 -59.23 -41.37
C LYS A 5 -11.26 -58.58 -42.31
N ASP A 6 -11.11 -57.26 -42.31
CA ASP A 6 -10.23 -56.56 -43.27
C ASP A 6 -8.77 -56.84 -42.93
N PHE A 7 -8.44 -56.76 -41.64
CA PHE A 7 -7.13 -57.13 -41.07
C PHE A 7 -6.72 -58.59 -41.38
N LEU A 8 -7.66 -59.54 -41.27
CA LEU A 8 -7.39 -60.95 -41.55
C LEU A 8 -7.26 -61.26 -43.06
N SER A 9 -7.84 -60.43 -43.92
CA SER A 9 -7.75 -60.60 -45.38
C SER A 9 -6.39 -60.15 -45.91
N GLU A 10 -5.88 -59.02 -45.43
CA GLU A 10 -4.57 -58.48 -45.82
C GLU A 10 -3.43 -59.36 -45.29
N LEU A 11 -3.59 -59.93 -44.09
CA LEU A 11 -2.66 -60.93 -43.54
C LEU A 11 -2.55 -62.22 -44.37
N LYS A 12 -3.58 -62.60 -45.15
CA LYS A 12 -3.51 -63.80 -46.01
C LYS A 12 -2.61 -63.59 -47.23
N ASP A 13 -2.55 -62.37 -47.74
CA ASP A 13 -1.70 -62.01 -48.86
C ASP A 13 -0.24 -61.90 -48.42
N GLU A 14 0.00 -61.32 -47.24
CA GLU A 14 1.34 -61.30 -46.64
C GLU A 14 1.84 -62.70 -46.26
N ALA A 15 0.96 -63.57 -45.76
CA ALA A 15 1.28 -64.96 -45.48
C ALA A 15 1.79 -65.72 -46.71
N ARG A 16 1.36 -65.37 -47.92
CA ARG A 16 1.89 -65.96 -49.17
C ARG A 16 3.30 -65.50 -49.48
N THR A 17 3.58 -64.20 -49.34
CA THR A 17 4.91 -63.60 -49.54
C THR A 17 5.92 -64.15 -48.53
N ILE A 18 5.52 -64.23 -47.25
CA ILE A 18 6.36 -64.79 -46.17
C ILE A 18 6.61 -66.29 -46.41
N ARG A 19 5.60 -67.07 -46.84
CA ARG A 19 5.79 -68.49 -47.20
C ARG A 19 6.81 -68.66 -48.33
N GLY A 20 6.73 -67.83 -49.36
CA GLY A 20 7.68 -67.83 -50.48
C GLY A 20 9.11 -67.57 -50.00
N ALA A 21 9.30 -66.56 -49.15
CA ALA A 21 10.61 -66.23 -48.58
C ALA A 21 11.15 -67.32 -47.64
N ILE A 22 10.31 -67.93 -46.79
CA ILE A 22 10.69 -69.06 -45.92
C ILE A 22 11.08 -70.29 -46.75
N LEU A 23 10.37 -70.58 -47.85
CA LEU A 23 10.71 -71.66 -48.78
C LEU A 23 12.07 -71.43 -49.45
N ILE A 24 12.33 -70.20 -49.91
CA ILE A 24 13.63 -69.82 -50.51
C ILE A 24 14.76 -69.93 -49.47
N GLN A 25 14.54 -69.51 -48.23
CA GLN A 25 15.51 -69.70 -47.15
C GLN A 25 15.72 -71.18 -46.79
N GLY A 26 14.66 -71.98 -46.75
CA GLY A 26 14.76 -73.43 -46.55
C GLY A 26 15.57 -74.11 -47.64
N ILE A 27 15.41 -73.67 -48.89
CA ILE A 27 16.24 -74.11 -50.02
C ILE A 27 17.70 -73.66 -49.84
N PHE A 28 17.97 -72.43 -49.39
CA PHE A 28 19.33 -71.94 -49.10
C PHE A 28 20.01 -72.68 -47.94
N VAL A 29 19.26 -73.05 -46.89
CA VAL A 29 19.74 -73.89 -45.77
C VAL A 29 19.99 -75.32 -46.22
N LEU A 30 19.17 -75.87 -47.11
CA LEU A 30 19.40 -77.19 -47.72
C LEU A 30 20.62 -77.17 -48.65
N ILE A 31 20.77 -76.15 -49.50
CA ILE A 31 21.93 -75.99 -50.39
C ILE A 31 23.22 -75.78 -49.58
N SER A 32 23.18 -75.00 -48.51
CA SER A 32 24.35 -74.82 -47.63
C SER A 32 24.65 -76.07 -46.79
N GLY A 33 23.63 -76.78 -46.29
CA GLY A 33 23.81 -78.09 -45.62
C GLY A 33 24.39 -79.16 -46.54
N VAL A 34 23.97 -79.18 -47.82
CA VAL A 34 24.56 -80.04 -48.86
C VAL A 34 26.01 -79.63 -49.17
N ASN A 35 26.31 -78.33 -49.24
CA ASN A 35 27.67 -77.83 -49.45
C ASN A 35 28.61 -78.11 -48.26
N VAL A 36 28.13 -78.05 -47.00
CA VAL A 36 28.89 -78.45 -45.80
C VAL A 36 29.15 -79.96 -45.77
N TRP A 37 28.22 -80.78 -46.29
CA TRP A 37 28.41 -82.23 -46.44
C TRP A 37 29.41 -82.59 -47.56
N TYR A 38 29.47 -81.78 -48.63
CA TYR A 38 30.33 -82.02 -49.80
C TYR A 38 31.76 -81.45 -49.64
N LEU A 39 31.97 -80.40 -48.85
CA LEU A 39 33.27 -79.74 -48.64
C LEU A 39 33.90 -80.17 -47.31
N LYS A 40 34.58 -81.33 -47.30
CA LYS A 40 35.24 -81.91 -46.13
C LYS A 40 36.53 -81.19 -45.67
N SER A 41 36.86 -79.99 -46.18
CA SER A 41 38.20 -79.40 -46.01
C SER A 41 38.32 -77.86 -46.11
N THR A 42 37.24 -77.09 -45.94
CA THR A 42 37.34 -75.63 -45.73
C THR A 42 37.17 -75.29 -44.25
N PRO A 43 37.85 -74.27 -43.69
CA PRO A 43 37.68 -73.91 -42.29
C PRO A 43 36.19 -73.64 -42.05
N LEU A 44 35.58 -74.48 -41.20
CA LEU A 44 34.14 -74.54 -40.92
C LEU A 44 33.51 -73.14 -40.73
N SER A 45 34.31 -72.19 -40.24
CA SER A 45 34.02 -70.77 -40.12
C SER A 45 33.36 -70.15 -41.37
N TRP A 46 33.96 -70.22 -42.57
CA TRP A 46 33.50 -69.35 -43.69
C TRP A 46 32.18 -69.79 -44.33
N VAL A 47 31.95 -71.09 -44.55
CA VAL A 47 30.69 -71.59 -45.13
C VAL A 47 29.54 -71.45 -44.15
N ILE A 48 29.80 -71.71 -42.86
CA ILE A 48 28.81 -71.47 -41.80
C ILE A 48 28.53 -69.98 -41.67
N LEU A 49 29.55 -69.11 -41.72
CA LEU A 49 29.37 -67.66 -41.70
C LEU A 49 28.57 -67.18 -42.91
N VAL A 50 28.89 -67.58 -44.14
CA VAL A 50 28.14 -67.16 -45.35
C VAL A 50 26.69 -67.63 -45.31
N SER A 51 26.43 -68.85 -44.83
CA SER A 51 25.08 -69.39 -44.69
C SER A 51 24.31 -68.71 -43.56
N PHE A 52 24.98 -68.43 -42.45
CA PHE A 52 24.44 -67.69 -41.31
C PHE A 52 24.13 -66.24 -41.68
N PHE A 53 25.04 -65.55 -42.37
CA PHE A 53 24.84 -64.21 -42.91
C PHE A 53 23.76 -64.18 -43.99
N GLY A 54 23.65 -65.21 -44.84
CA GLY A 54 22.56 -65.33 -45.82
C GLY A 54 21.18 -65.51 -45.17
N VAL A 55 21.10 -66.33 -44.11
CA VAL A 55 19.86 -66.48 -43.31
C VAL A 55 19.53 -65.19 -42.56
N LEU A 56 20.53 -64.54 -41.93
CA LEU A 56 20.36 -63.24 -41.28
C LEU A 56 19.92 -62.15 -42.26
N ALA A 57 20.52 -62.10 -43.45
CA ALA A 57 20.15 -61.13 -44.49
C ALA A 57 18.71 -61.37 -44.97
N GLY A 58 18.31 -62.61 -45.22
CA GLY A 58 16.93 -62.92 -45.59
C GLY A 58 15.91 -62.61 -44.48
N LEU A 59 16.26 -62.88 -43.20
CA LEU A 59 15.41 -62.52 -42.07
C LEU A 59 15.31 -61.00 -41.88
N SER A 60 16.40 -60.27 -42.13
CA SER A 60 16.44 -58.80 -42.11
C SER A 60 15.56 -58.21 -43.21
N LEU A 61 15.61 -58.75 -44.44
CA LEU A 61 14.74 -58.33 -45.54
C LEU A 61 13.26 -58.59 -45.26
N ILE A 62 12.92 -59.76 -44.71
CA ILE A 62 11.54 -60.08 -44.30
C ILE A 62 11.08 -59.15 -43.18
N GLY A 63 11.94 -58.91 -42.18
CA GLY A 63 11.66 -57.97 -41.09
C GLY A 63 11.44 -56.55 -41.59
N SER A 64 12.28 -56.08 -42.53
CA SER A 64 12.18 -54.75 -43.13
C SER A 64 10.93 -54.59 -44.01
N TYR A 65 10.56 -55.63 -44.77
CA TYR A 65 9.31 -55.67 -45.54
C TYR A 65 8.08 -55.60 -44.63
N LEU A 66 8.02 -56.43 -43.59
CA LEU A 66 6.92 -56.45 -42.63
C LEU A 66 6.85 -55.17 -41.80
N TRP A 67 7.99 -54.56 -41.47
CA TRP A 67 8.05 -53.26 -40.82
C TRP A 67 7.48 -52.17 -41.71
N THR A 68 7.88 -52.13 -42.99
CA THR A 68 7.38 -51.15 -43.97
C THR A 68 5.87 -51.28 -44.16
N ARG A 69 5.35 -52.52 -44.21
CA ARG A 69 3.91 -52.77 -44.29
C ARG A 69 3.17 -52.38 -43.02
N TYR A 70 3.70 -52.75 -41.86
CA TYR A 70 3.15 -52.34 -40.57
C TYR A 70 3.12 -50.81 -40.43
N SER A 71 4.20 -50.12 -40.81
CA SER A 71 4.32 -48.67 -40.67
C SER A 71 3.43 -47.87 -41.63
N THR A 72 2.98 -48.50 -42.73
CA THR A 72 2.07 -47.88 -43.71
C THR A 72 0.60 -48.16 -43.43
N GLN A 73 0.29 -48.90 -42.35
CA GLN A 73 -1.09 -49.10 -41.90
C GLN A 73 -1.67 -47.79 -41.36
N PRO A 74 -2.88 -47.38 -41.78
CA PRO A 74 -3.45 -46.09 -41.42
C PRO A 74 -3.61 -45.89 -39.90
N GLU A 75 -3.89 -46.94 -39.14
CA GLU A 75 -4.01 -46.90 -37.68
C GLU A 75 -2.66 -46.76 -36.96
N VAL A 76 -1.58 -47.25 -37.57
CA VAL A 76 -0.21 -47.08 -37.05
C VAL A 76 0.24 -45.64 -37.29
N GLU A 77 -0.07 -45.08 -38.46
CA GLU A 77 0.15 -43.67 -38.76
C GLU A 77 -0.65 -42.74 -37.84
N GLU A 78 -1.92 -43.05 -37.60
CA GLU A 78 -2.78 -42.31 -36.66
C GLU A 78 -2.23 -42.39 -35.22
N LYS A 79 -1.77 -43.56 -34.77
CA LYS A 79 -1.12 -43.74 -33.47
C LYS A 79 0.17 -42.92 -33.32
N GLU A 80 1.01 -42.89 -34.36
CA GLU A 80 2.21 -42.05 -34.43
C GLU A 80 1.84 -40.55 -34.35
N LYS A 81 0.82 -40.12 -35.08
CA LYS A 81 0.31 -38.75 -35.07
C LYS A 81 -0.17 -38.34 -33.67
N LEU A 82 -1.00 -39.16 -33.03
CA LEU A 82 -1.46 -38.92 -31.66
C LEU A 82 -0.31 -38.88 -30.64
N LYS A 83 0.74 -39.68 -30.84
CA LYS A 83 1.96 -39.63 -30.00
C LYS A 83 2.69 -38.30 -30.14
N LYS A 84 2.86 -37.80 -31.38
CA LYS A 84 3.49 -36.49 -31.65
C LYS A 84 2.64 -35.35 -31.09
N GLU A 85 1.31 -35.41 -31.25
CA GLU A 85 0.39 -34.44 -30.67
C GLU A 85 0.44 -34.42 -29.14
N GLN A 86 0.48 -35.60 -28.50
CA GLN A 86 0.62 -35.70 -27.05
C GLN A 86 1.94 -35.08 -26.55
N ALA A 87 3.05 -35.29 -27.26
CA ALA A 87 4.35 -34.71 -26.92
C ALA A 87 4.34 -33.17 -27.02
N LYS A 88 3.78 -32.63 -28.11
CA LYS A 88 3.60 -31.17 -28.28
C LYS A 88 2.71 -30.59 -27.17
N LEU A 89 1.69 -31.33 -26.74
CA LEU A 89 0.80 -30.87 -25.69
C LEU A 89 1.47 -30.89 -24.31
N SER A 90 2.28 -31.91 -24.00
CA SER A 90 3.06 -31.94 -22.76
C SER A 90 4.05 -30.78 -22.64
N GLU A 91 4.68 -30.38 -23.75
CA GLU A 91 5.57 -29.22 -23.80
C GLU A 91 4.80 -27.92 -23.49
N ARG A 92 3.63 -27.73 -24.12
CA ARG A 92 2.76 -26.57 -23.86
C ARG A 92 2.25 -26.52 -22.41
N ILE A 93 1.92 -27.67 -21.84
CA ILE A 93 1.51 -27.79 -20.43
C ILE A 93 2.65 -27.34 -19.51
N ALA A 94 3.88 -27.83 -19.74
CA ALA A 94 5.05 -27.45 -18.95
C ALA A 94 5.33 -25.94 -19.03
N LEU A 95 5.28 -25.35 -20.24
CA LEU A 95 5.49 -23.92 -20.43
C LEU A 95 4.39 -23.08 -19.75
N THR A 96 3.14 -23.52 -19.81
CA THR A 96 2.02 -22.84 -19.13
C THR A 96 2.15 -22.94 -17.60
N ALA A 97 2.58 -24.09 -17.08
CA ALA A 97 2.83 -24.27 -15.64
C ALA A 97 3.96 -23.36 -15.14
N GLN A 98 5.05 -23.24 -15.90
CA GLN A 98 6.14 -22.30 -15.59
C GLN A 98 5.66 -20.84 -15.61
N GLN A 99 4.76 -20.47 -16.53
CA GLN A 99 4.18 -19.13 -16.56
C GLN A 99 3.32 -18.85 -15.31
N ILE A 100 2.58 -19.84 -14.81
CA ILE A 100 1.79 -19.74 -13.57
C ILE A 100 2.72 -19.49 -12.37
N GLU A 101 3.80 -20.26 -12.26
CA GLU A 101 4.80 -20.10 -11.19
C GLU A 101 5.38 -18.68 -11.16
N LYS A 102 5.77 -18.14 -12.33
CA LYS A 102 6.25 -16.75 -12.44
C LYS A 102 5.21 -15.71 -12.03
N LEU A 103 3.93 -15.94 -12.34
CA LEU A 103 2.85 -15.04 -11.94
C LEU A 103 2.59 -15.10 -10.43
N GLU A 104 2.73 -16.27 -9.82
CA GLU A 104 2.61 -16.46 -8.37
C GLU A 104 3.77 -15.80 -7.61
N GLU A 105 5.00 -15.94 -8.10
CA GLU A 105 6.18 -15.23 -7.56
C GLU A 105 5.99 -13.70 -7.65
N ALA A 106 5.57 -13.20 -8.81
CA ALA A 106 5.29 -11.79 -9.01
C ALA A 106 4.24 -11.24 -8.03
N ARG A 107 3.24 -12.05 -7.66
CA ARG A 107 2.24 -11.67 -6.66
C ARG A 107 2.87 -11.43 -5.28
N GLY A 108 3.77 -12.32 -4.83
CA GLY A 108 4.46 -12.16 -3.54
C GLY A 108 5.36 -10.91 -3.52
N VAL A 109 6.05 -10.63 -4.63
CA VAL A 109 6.88 -9.42 -4.77
C VAL A 109 6.03 -8.14 -4.69
N LEU A 110 4.83 -8.12 -5.29
CA LEU A 110 3.93 -6.96 -5.21
C LEU A 110 3.51 -6.65 -3.77
N GLU A 111 3.20 -7.67 -2.96
CA GLU A 111 2.82 -7.51 -1.56
C GLU A 111 3.98 -6.96 -0.71
N SER A 112 5.19 -7.51 -0.89
CA SER A 112 6.39 -7.03 -0.20
C SER A 112 6.74 -5.59 -0.57
N ASN A 113 6.68 -5.25 -1.86
CA ASN A 113 6.99 -3.91 -2.34
C ASN A 113 6.01 -2.87 -1.78
N GLU A 114 4.70 -3.16 -1.77
CA GLU A 114 3.70 -2.25 -1.18
C GLU A 114 4.03 -1.95 0.28
N GLN A 115 4.30 -2.98 1.09
CA GLN A 115 4.65 -2.79 2.50
C GLN A 115 5.90 -1.93 2.66
N ALA A 116 6.93 -2.15 1.85
CA ALA A 116 8.16 -1.36 1.88
C ALA A 116 7.92 0.11 1.52
N TYR A 117 7.10 0.39 0.50
CA TYR A 117 6.76 1.76 0.10
C TYR A 117 5.92 2.49 1.16
N LEU A 118 4.89 1.82 1.71
CA LEU A 118 4.05 2.38 2.78
C LEU A 118 4.87 2.68 4.03
N ALA A 119 5.73 1.75 4.46
CA ALA A 119 6.60 1.95 5.62
C ALA A 119 7.54 3.14 5.41
N LYS A 120 8.19 3.22 4.24
CA LYS A 120 9.08 4.34 3.90
C LYS A 120 8.35 5.69 3.95
N ARG A 121 7.13 5.79 3.40
CA ARG A 121 6.38 7.04 3.45
C ARG A 121 5.92 7.42 4.84
N ASN A 122 5.47 6.47 5.65
CA ASN A 122 5.12 6.73 7.04
C ASN A 122 6.31 7.24 7.86
N THR A 123 7.49 6.65 7.69
CA THR A 123 8.72 7.13 8.36
C THR A 123 9.05 8.57 7.97
N GLN A 124 9.00 8.90 6.68
CA GLN A 124 9.27 10.27 6.22
C GLN A 124 8.26 11.28 6.78
N ALA A 125 6.98 10.92 6.89
CA ALA A 125 5.99 11.80 7.51
C ALA A 125 6.22 12.01 9.02
N GLN A 126 6.67 10.97 9.74
CA GLN A 126 7.05 11.10 11.14
C GLN A 126 8.25 12.03 11.34
N GLU A 127 9.23 11.98 10.44
CA GLU A 127 10.38 12.90 10.43
C GLU A 127 9.92 14.35 10.20
N GLN A 128 9.02 14.59 9.24
CA GLN A 128 8.46 15.92 8.96
C GLN A 128 7.64 16.48 10.15
N LEU A 129 6.85 15.64 10.81
CA LEU A 129 6.10 16.05 12.00
C LEU A 129 7.04 16.38 13.17
N ALA A 130 8.11 15.61 13.35
CA ALA A 130 9.12 15.88 14.37
C ALA A 130 9.82 17.23 14.11
N GLU A 131 10.11 17.55 12.85
CA GLU A 131 10.67 18.84 12.45
C GLU A 131 9.72 20.01 12.77
N ILE A 132 8.42 19.88 12.46
CA ILE A 132 7.42 20.90 12.81
C ILE A 132 7.32 21.11 14.32
N ASN A 133 7.31 20.03 15.10
CA ASN A 133 7.27 20.11 16.56
C ASN A 133 8.53 20.77 17.15
N GLU A 134 9.70 20.56 16.53
CA GLU A 134 10.91 21.28 16.90
C GLU A 134 10.80 22.78 16.60
N MET A 135 10.30 23.14 15.43
CA MET A 135 10.07 24.54 15.06
C MET A 135 9.11 25.25 16.03
N ARG A 136 8.03 24.58 16.46
CA ARG A 136 7.11 25.11 17.50
C ARG A 136 7.83 25.41 18.81
N ARG A 137 8.64 24.47 19.31
CA ARG A 137 9.41 24.66 20.55
C ARG A 137 10.40 25.82 20.47
N GLN A 138 11.07 25.96 19.33
CA GLN A 138 11.99 27.08 19.09
C GLN A 138 11.24 28.40 19.08
N LEU A 139 10.09 28.45 18.39
CA LEU A 139 9.23 29.62 18.32
C LEU A 139 8.73 30.06 19.72
N ASP A 140 8.26 29.14 20.56
CA ASP A 140 7.84 29.43 21.94
C ASP A 140 9.00 29.94 22.82
N SER A 141 10.20 29.42 22.59
CA SER A 141 11.40 29.89 23.28
C SER A 141 11.75 31.32 22.87
N THR A 142 11.77 31.59 21.57
CA THR A 142 12.05 32.93 21.02
C THR A 142 11.01 33.96 21.46
N TYR A 143 9.73 33.59 21.49
CA TYR A 143 8.65 34.44 21.99
C TYR A 143 8.89 34.86 23.45
N ARG A 144 9.15 33.91 24.34
CA ARG A 144 9.44 34.20 25.76
C ARG A 144 10.69 35.06 25.95
N GLU A 145 11.75 34.80 25.20
CA GLU A 145 12.98 35.59 25.25
C GLU A 145 12.74 37.03 24.76
N THR A 146 11.93 37.20 23.71
CA THR A 146 11.56 38.49 23.15
C THR A 146 10.77 39.31 24.17
N GLN A 147 9.76 38.72 24.81
CA GLN A 147 8.98 39.36 25.88
C GLN A 147 9.86 39.79 27.06
N GLN A 148 10.73 38.91 27.54
CA GLN A 148 11.64 39.22 28.65
C GLN A 148 12.65 40.32 28.28
N THR A 149 13.10 40.35 27.03
CA THR A 149 14.02 41.38 26.54
C THR A 149 13.33 42.73 26.43
N ALA A 150 12.12 42.78 25.87
CA ALA A 150 11.31 43.98 25.81
C ALA A 150 11.01 44.53 27.23
N LEU A 151 10.61 43.67 28.17
CA LEU A 151 10.34 44.09 29.55
C LEU A 151 11.59 44.67 30.23
N ARG A 152 12.75 44.03 30.06
CA ARG A 152 14.03 44.56 30.59
C ARG A 152 14.37 45.94 30.00
N GLN A 153 14.13 46.14 28.71
CA GLN A 153 14.34 47.44 28.06
C GLN A 153 13.38 48.51 28.60
N LEU A 154 12.11 48.16 28.80
CA LEU A 154 11.12 49.03 29.39
C LEU A 154 11.51 49.44 30.82
N GLN A 155 11.88 48.48 31.66
CA GLN A 155 12.35 48.72 33.04
C GLN A 155 13.60 49.61 33.07
N THR A 156 14.56 49.35 32.19
CA THR A 156 15.77 50.18 32.05
C THR A 156 15.43 51.62 31.67
N THR A 157 14.44 51.80 30.79
CA THR A 157 13.97 53.13 30.36
C THR A 157 13.22 53.83 31.49
N TYR A 158 12.34 53.11 32.20
CA TYR A 158 11.60 53.62 33.36
C TYR A 158 12.53 54.15 34.45
N ILE A 159 13.55 53.38 34.86
CA ILE A 159 14.52 53.82 35.86
C ILE A 159 15.29 55.06 35.37
N ARG A 160 15.71 55.06 34.10
CA ARG A 160 16.44 56.19 33.51
C ARG A 160 15.62 57.47 33.53
N GLU A 161 14.36 57.40 33.12
CA GLU A 161 13.45 58.54 33.08
C GLU A 161 13.06 59.01 34.48
N GLY A 162 12.79 58.09 35.41
CA GLY A 162 12.53 58.42 36.81
C GLY A 162 13.70 59.16 37.47
N LEU A 163 14.94 58.69 37.28
CA LEU A 163 16.14 59.39 37.76
C LEU A 163 16.32 60.77 37.10
N SER A 164 15.88 60.94 35.85
CA SER A 164 15.95 62.22 35.13
C SER A 164 14.91 63.24 35.63
N ALA A 165 13.73 62.73 36.03
CA ALA A 165 12.62 63.52 36.53
C ALA A 165 12.92 64.11 37.92
N GLU A 166 13.67 63.39 38.75
CA GLU A 166 14.09 63.85 40.08
C GLU A 166 15.17 64.95 39.97
N LYS A 167 14.72 66.21 39.95
CA LYS A 167 15.60 67.37 39.80
C LYS A 167 16.31 67.70 41.10
N LEU A 168 17.57 68.10 40.99
CA LEU A 168 18.35 68.61 42.11
C LEU A 168 17.90 70.03 42.45
N THR A 169 17.25 70.18 43.59
CA THR A 169 16.78 71.45 44.14
C THR A 169 17.12 71.51 45.63
N GLU A 170 17.02 72.69 46.24
CA GLU A 170 17.24 72.83 47.69
C GLU A 170 16.26 71.98 48.52
N ALA A 171 15.08 71.68 47.98
CA ALA A 171 14.04 70.89 48.63
C ALA A 171 14.24 69.37 48.49
N THR A 172 14.82 68.91 47.38
CA THR A 172 15.00 67.49 47.06
C THR A 172 16.32 66.92 47.56
N LEU A 173 17.31 67.77 47.86
CA LEU A 173 18.52 67.36 48.56
C LEU A 173 18.18 66.90 49.99
N PRO A 174 18.61 65.69 50.40
CA PRO A 174 18.26 65.11 51.70
C PRO A 174 18.74 65.98 52.89
N GLU A 175 18.17 65.74 54.08
CA GLU A 175 18.43 66.47 55.34
C GLU A 175 19.89 66.45 55.86
N LEU A 176 20.81 65.85 55.10
CA LEU A 176 22.25 65.76 55.38
C LEU A 176 23.01 67.09 55.32
N PHE A 177 22.38 68.19 54.86
CA PHE A 177 22.97 69.52 54.77
C PHE A 177 22.03 70.57 55.37
N ASP A 178 22.58 71.48 56.19
CA ASP A 178 21.85 72.68 56.61
C ASP A 178 21.45 73.54 55.39
N PRO A 179 20.49 74.47 55.51
CA PRO A 179 20.02 75.26 54.37
C PRO A 179 21.11 76.06 53.65
N GLN A 180 22.20 76.45 54.33
CA GLN A 180 23.32 77.17 53.71
C GLN A 180 24.24 76.23 52.92
N HIS A 181 24.44 75.01 53.38
CA HIS A 181 25.24 73.99 52.69
C HIS A 181 24.55 73.48 51.42
N ARG A 182 23.22 73.36 51.38
CA ARG A 182 22.49 72.92 50.16
C ARG A 182 22.71 73.85 48.97
N ALA A 183 22.64 75.18 49.19
CA ALA A 183 22.86 76.17 48.14
C ALA A 183 24.31 76.15 47.60
N GLN A 184 25.30 75.91 48.48
CA GLN A 184 26.70 75.79 48.09
C GLN A 184 26.97 74.54 47.25
N VAL A 185 26.38 73.40 47.63
CA VAL A 185 26.49 72.15 46.86
C VAL A 185 25.89 72.33 45.47
N LEU A 186 24.68 72.90 45.35
CA LEU A 186 24.05 73.16 44.05
C LEU A 186 24.87 74.11 43.16
N ALA A 187 25.47 75.16 43.75
CA ALA A 187 26.33 76.10 43.02
C ALA A 187 27.58 75.43 42.42
N ARG A 188 28.09 74.37 43.07
CA ARG A 188 29.24 73.57 42.61
C ARG A 188 28.85 72.51 41.57
N LEU A 189 27.63 71.98 41.63
CA LEU A 189 27.10 70.98 40.69
C LEU A 189 26.66 71.58 39.34
N THR A 190 26.07 72.77 39.37
CA THR A 190 25.45 73.42 38.19
C THR A 190 26.42 73.65 37.01
N PRO A 191 27.67 74.14 37.20
CA PRO A 191 28.63 74.33 36.10
C PRO A 191 28.99 73.03 35.37
N HIS A 192 28.85 71.89 36.03
CA HIS A 192 29.10 70.56 35.49
C HIS A 192 27.85 69.90 34.88
N GLN A 193 26.74 70.64 34.79
CA GLN A 193 25.45 70.14 34.27
C GLN A 193 24.88 68.96 35.06
N ILE A 194 25.21 68.86 36.35
CA ILE A 194 24.63 67.86 37.24
C ILE A 194 23.33 68.43 37.79
N LEU A 195 22.19 68.10 37.15
CA LEU A 195 20.90 68.76 37.39
C LEU A 195 19.81 67.81 37.91
N SER A 196 20.06 66.50 37.88
CA SER A 196 19.11 65.47 38.31
C SER A 196 19.82 64.27 38.96
N ALA A 197 19.04 63.38 39.57
CA ALA A 197 19.57 62.13 40.10
C ALA A 197 20.26 61.26 39.01
N GLN A 198 19.86 61.39 37.75
CA GLN A 198 20.49 60.69 36.61
C GLN A 198 21.95 61.13 36.36
N ASP A 199 22.28 62.38 36.69
CA ASP A 199 23.59 62.99 36.44
C ASP A 199 24.58 62.73 37.59
N ILE A 200 24.10 62.22 38.73
CA ILE A 200 24.93 61.87 39.88
C ILE A 200 25.68 60.57 39.58
N ARG A 201 26.91 60.72 39.08
CA ARG A 201 27.82 59.59 38.82
C ARG A 201 29.16 59.86 39.45
N ALA A 202 29.80 58.81 39.97
CA ALA A 202 31.07 58.95 40.69
C ALA A 202 32.14 59.66 39.83
N GLU A 203 32.20 59.34 38.55
CA GLU A 203 33.12 59.93 37.58
C GLU A 203 32.85 61.42 37.28
N TRP A 204 31.60 61.89 37.41
CA TRP A 204 31.23 63.28 37.16
C TRP A 204 31.38 64.11 38.43
N LEU A 205 31.00 63.55 39.58
CA LEU A 205 31.21 64.19 40.88
C LEU A 205 32.69 64.36 41.22
N ALA A 206 33.56 63.44 40.80
CA ALA A 206 35.01 63.56 40.99
C ALA A 206 35.65 64.76 40.27
N GLN A 207 34.93 65.38 39.32
CA GLN A 207 35.38 66.59 38.61
C GLN A 207 34.95 67.87 39.31
N THR A 208 34.12 67.76 40.35
CA THR A 208 33.66 68.89 41.19
C THR A 208 34.62 69.10 42.36
N ASP A 209 34.57 70.27 42.99
CA ASP A 209 35.31 70.61 44.21
C ASP A 209 34.54 70.21 45.50
N LEU A 210 33.71 69.17 45.44
CA LEU A 210 32.94 68.68 46.58
C LEU A 210 33.78 67.80 47.52
N GLU A 211 33.49 67.88 48.82
CA GLU A 211 34.13 67.02 49.83
C GLU A 211 33.71 65.55 49.64
N PRO A 212 34.58 64.57 49.95
CA PRO A 212 34.26 63.14 49.79
C PRO A 212 32.99 62.69 50.53
N GLU A 213 32.71 63.25 51.70
CA GLU A 213 31.48 62.98 52.45
C GLU A 213 30.24 63.45 51.71
N THR A 214 30.32 64.60 51.02
CA THR A 214 29.23 65.14 50.21
C THR A 214 29.00 64.31 48.95
N ILE A 215 30.08 63.87 48.31
CA ILE A 215 30.01 62.96 47.15
C ILE A 215 29.33 61.64 47.55
N ASN A 216 29.72 61.05 48.67
CA ASN A 216 29.13 59.80 49.18
C ASN A 216 27.64 59.97 49.52
N ALA A 217 27.26 61.10 50.12
CA ALA A 217 25.86 61.40 50.42
C ALA A 217 25.00 61.53 49.15
N LEU A 218 25.51 62.20 48.10
CA LEU A 218 24.82 62.32 46.81
C LEU A 218 24.66 60.97 46.11
N LEU A 219 25.70 60.12 46.15
CA LEU A 219 25.64 58.76 45.60
C LEU A 219 24.63 57.89 46.35
N ALA A 220 24.60 57.97 47.68
CA ALA A 220 23.62 57.25 48.52
C ALA A 220 22.19 57.71 48.24
N TRP A 221 21.97 59.03 48.10
CA TRP A 221 20.67 59.58 47.73
C TRP A 221 20.18 59.07 46.36
N ARG A 222 21.04 59.10 45.33
CA ARG A 222 20.71 58.51 44.03
C ARG A 222 20.34 57.03 44.16
N GLN A 223 21.08 56.27 44.96
CA GLN A 223 20.81 54.84 45.17
C GLN A 223 19.44 54.60 45.83
N GLU A 224 19.02 55.46 46.76
CA GLU A 224 17.71 55.39 47.39
C GLU A 224 16.58 55.62 46.37
N ILE A 225 16.70 56.66 45.54
CA ILE A 225 15.74 56.94 44.45
C ILE A 225 15.71 55.78 43.45
N GLU A 226 16.87 55.25 43.05
CA GLU A 226 16.95 54.10 42.16
C GLU A 226 16.29 52.85 42.77
N ALA A 227 16.46 52.60 44.07
CA ALA A 227 15.84 51.49 44.77
C ALA A 227 14.30 51.65 44.82
N GLU A 228 13.79 52.84 45.07
CA GLU A 228 12.35 53.12 45.02
C GLU A 228 11.79 52.88 43.60
N LEU A 229 12.48 53.37 42.56
CA LEU A 229 12.09 53.14 41.17
C LEU A 229 12.11 51.65 40.80
N GLN A 230 13.07 50.87 41.30
CA GLN A 230 13.09 49.41 41.10
C GLN A 230 11.88 48.71 41.73
N THR A 231 11.32 49.24 42.82
CA THR A 231 10.10 48.67 43.45
C THR A 231 8.81 49.03 42.73
N THR A 232 8.80 50.14 41.97
CA THR A 232 7.62 50.66 41.27
C THR A 232 7.63 50.42 39.77
N GLN A 233 8.72 49.89 39.21
CA GLN A 233 8.85 49.64 37.77
C GLN A 233 7.79 48.66 37.24
N PRO A 234 7.42 48.76 35.95
CA PRO A 234 6.52 47.80 35.32
C PRO A 234 7.03 46.36 35.43
N VAL A 235 6.15 45.44 35.81
CA VAL A 235 6.41 43.99 35.85
C VAL A 235 5.86 43.25 34.63
N THR A 236 5.09 43.95 33.80
CA THR A 236 4.53 43.47 32.53
C THR A 236 4.71 44.52 31.45
N LEU A 237 4.69 44.08 30.20
CA LEU A 237 4.65 44.98 29.04
C LEU A 237 3.31 45.75 29.00
N PRO A 238 3.27 46.94 28.37
CA PRO A 238 2.03 47.61 28.01
C PRO A 238 1.15 46.69 27.16
N GLU A 239 -0.15 46.75 27.38
CA GLU A 239 -1.14 45.89 26.71
C GLU A 239 -0.97 45.91 25.18
N THR A 240 -0.79 47.09 24.57
CA THR A 240 -0.61 47.23 23.13
C THR A 240 0.64 46.56 22.57
N GLU A 241 1.74 46.55 23.33
CA GLU A 241 2.99 45.90 22.90
C GLU A 241 2.91 44.39 23.09
N LEU A 242 2.28 43.95 24.18
CA LEU A 242 2.01 42.54 24.45
C LEU A 242 1.08 41.94 23.38
N GLU A 243 0.00 42.64 23.02
CA GLU A 243 -0.93 42.21 21.97
C GLU A 243 -0.23 42.05 20.62
N ALA A 244 0.66 42.99 20.25
CA ALA A 244 1.42 42.89 19.01
C ALA A 244 2.31 41.65 18.98
N LEU A 245 3.03 41.36 20.08
CA LEU A 245 3.87 40.16 20.19
C LEU A 245 3.04 38.87 20.17
N VAL A 246 1.88 38.85 20.83
CA VAL A 246 0.95 37.71 20.81
C VAL A 246 0.45 37.45 19.39
N GLN A 247 0.01 38.50 18.68
CA GLN A 247 -0.50 38.38 17.31
C GLN A 247 0.58 37.86 16.36
N GLU A 248 1.81 38.36 16.45
CA GLU A 248 2.92 37.88 15.62
C GLU A 248 3.21 36.40 15.90
N HIS A 249 3.29 36.01 17.17
CA HIS A 249 3.53 34.63 17.57
C HIS A 249 2.40 33.69 17.09
N GLN A 250 1.14 34.09 17.27
CA GLN A 250 -0.02 33.33 16.77
C GLN A 250 0.00 33.17 15.26
N ALA A 251 0.38 34.21 14.51
CA ALA A 251 0.49 34.13 13.06
C ALA A 251 1.56 33.13 12.61
N GLN A 252 2.69 33.06 13.33
CA GLN A 252 3.75 32.09 13.04
C GLN A 252 3.35 30.65 13.41
N ILE A 253 2.62 30.45 14.51
CA ILE A 253 2.04 29.15 14.87
C ILE A 253 1.04 28.69 13.81
N ALA A 254 0.14 29.57 13.37
CA ALA A 254 -0.84 29.25 12.33
C ALA A 254 -0.17 28.83 11.00
N GLN A 255 0.99 29.41 10.66
CA GLN A 255 1.77 28.98 9.50
C GLN A 255 2.32 27.55 9.65
N LEU A 256 2.83 27.20 10.85
CA LEU A 256 3.31 25.86 11.14
C LEU A 256 2.17 24.82 11.14
N GLU A 257 1.01 25.17 11.68
CA GLU A 257 -0.22 24.35 11.61
C GLU A 257 -0.66 24.12 10.17
N GLN A 258 -0.67 25.17 9.35
CA GLN A 258 -1.00 25.03 7.93
C GLN A 258 -0.01 24.10 7.21
N GLN A 259 1.28 24.19 7.53
CA GLN A 259 2.29 23.30 6.98
C GLN A 259 2.10 21.84 7.41
N GLU A 260 1.71 21.60 8.67
CA GLU A 260 1.39 20.27 9.18
C GLU A 260 0.22 19.65 8.42
N ILE A 261 -0.85 20.43 8.20
CA ILE A 261 -2.03 20.02 7.44
C ILE A 261 -1.63 19.65 6.00
N VAL A 262 -0.86 20.50 5.32
CA VAL A 262 -0.39 20.23 3.95
C VAL A 262 0.43 18.94 3.89
N ASN A 263 1.31 18.70 4.86
CA ASN A 263 2.13 17.49 4.92
C ASN A 263 1.25 16.23 5.15
N LYS A 264 0.24 16.32 6.01
CA LYS A 264 -0.70 15.23 6.28
C LYS A 264 -1.52 14.88 5.02
N VAL A 265 -2.05 15.88 4.32
CA VAL A 265 -2.78 15.69 3.05
C VAL A 265 -1.88 15.04 2.01
N ALA A 266 -0.63 15.51 1.87
CA ALA A 266 0.32 14.93 0.93
C ALA A 266 0.63 13.46 1.25
N LEU A 267 0.76 13.11 2.54
CA LEU A 267 0.93 11.72 2.97
C LEU A 267 -0.29 10.87 2.59
N GLU A 268 -1.50 11.31 2.93
CA GLU A 268 -2.73 10.55 2.66
C GLU A 268 -2.91 10.30 1.16
N LYS A 269 -2.64 11.32 0.34
CA LYS A 269 -2.60 11.22 -1.12
C LYS A 269 -1.59 10.19 -1.60
N ASP A 270 -0.34 10.27 -1.13
CA ASP A 270 0.70 9.32 -1.51
C ASP A 270 0.35 7.88 -1.12
N LEU A 271 -0.19 7.67 0.08
CA LEU A 271 -0.62 6.36 0.56
C LEU A 271 -1.78 5.81 -0.29
N PHE A 272 -2.72 6.68 -0.69
CA PHE A 272 -3.80 6.31 -1.59
C PHE A 272 -3.26 5.90 -2.97
N ASP A 273 -2.42 6.73 -3.59
CA ASP A 273 -1.85 6.49 -4.92
C ASP A 273 -1.04 5.17 -4.95
N ILE A 274 -0.28 4.88 -3.88
CA ILE A 274 0.45 3.61 -3.70
C ILE A 274 -0.52 2.41 -3.67
N ARG A 275 -1.59 2.50 -2.87
CA ARG A 275 -2.58 1.42 -2.74
C ARG A 275 -3.36 1.20 -4.03
N GLU A 276 -3.76 2.27 -4.69
CA GLU A 276 -4.52 2.22 -5.94
C GLU A 276 -3.67 1.59 -7.06
N ALA A 277 -2.42 2.03 -7.22
CA ALA A 277 -1.47 1.45 -8.17
C ALA A 277 -1.22 -0.04 -7.90
N THR A 278 -1.04 -0.41 -6.62
CA THR A 278 -0.83 -1.80 -6.21
C THR A 278 -2.07 -2.65 -6.47
N THR A 279 -3.26 -2.13 -6.22
CA THR A 279 -4.54 -2.81 -6.50
C THR A 279 -4.71 -3.09 -7.99
N LYS A 280 -4.43 -2.11 -8.85
CA LYS A 280 -4.44 -2.30 -10.32
C LYS A 280 -3.44 -3.36 -10.77
N LEU A 281 -2.26 -3.44 -10.15
CA LEU A 281 -1.26 -4.48 -10.44
C LEU A 281 -1.72 -5.87 -9.98
N ARG A 282 -2.29 -5.97 -8.77
CA ARG A 282 -2.85 -7.23 -8.24
C ARG A 282 -3.97 -7.77 -9.11
N GLU A 283 -4.88 -6.91 -9.55
CA GLU A 283 -6.01 -7.34 -10.39
C GLU A 283 -5.53 -7.81 -11.77
N ARG A 284 -4.57 -7.11 -12.39
CA ARG A 284 -3.92 -7.59 -13.63
C ARG A 284 -3.22 -8.93 -13.45
N ASN A 285 -2.49 -9.12 -12.35
CA ASN A 285 -1.82 -10.38 -12.02
C ASN A 285 -2.85 -11.51 -11.82
N LYS A 286 -3.91 -11.27 -11.02
CA LYS A 286 -5.00 -12.21 -10.76
C LYS A 286 -5.72 -12.63 -12.04
N ASN A 287 -6.02 -11.69 -12.93
CA ASN A 287 -6.65 -11.97 -14.22
C ASN A 287 -5.73 -12.80 -15.13
N SER A 288 -4.44 -12.45 -15.17
CA SER A 288 -3.43 -13.23 -15.91
C SER A 288 -3.29 -14.66 -15.35
N LEU A 289 -3.30 -14.81 -14.03
CA LEU A 289 -3.20 -16.09 -13.34
C LEU A 289 -4.45 -16.96 -13.60
N SER A 290 -5.64 -16.36 -13.53
CA SER A 290 -6.92 -17.02 -13.85
C SER A 290 -6.95 -17.52 -15.29
N ALA A 291 -6.54 -16.67 -16.24
CA ALA A 291 -6.44 -17.02 -17.65
C ALA A 291 -5.44 -18.17 -17.89
N ALA A 292 -4.25 -18.11 -17.28
CA ALA A 292 -3.23 -19.15 -17.40
C ALA A 292 -3.71 -20.49 -16.80
N ARG A 293 -4.38 -20.48 -15.63
CA ARG A 293 -4.95 -21.69 -15.02
C ARG A 293 -6.09 -22.28 -15.85
N SER A 294 -6.92 -21.45 -16.46
CA SER A 294 -7.95 -21.91 -17.39
C SER A 294 -7.34 -22.56 -18.64
N ALA A 295 -6.32 -21.93 -19.22
CA ALA A 295 -5.59 -22.47 -20.36
C ALA A 295 -4.92 -23.82 -20.02
N LEU A 296 -4.30 -23.92 -18.85
CA LEU A 296 -3.69 -25.15 -18.36
C LEU A 296 -4.70 -26.30 -18.27
N ARG A 297 -5.88 -26.05 -17.65
CA ARG A 297 -6.96 -27.03 -17.59
C ARG A 297 -7.40 -27.48 -18.98
N GLY A 298 -7.62 -26.54 -19.90
CA GLY A 298 -7.99 -26.88 -21.28
C GLY A 298 -6.92 -27.69 -22.03
N LEU A 299 -5.63 -27.49 -21.74
CA LEU A 299 -4.55 -28.32 -22.27
C LEU A 299 -4.53 -29.71 -21.65
N GLN A 300 -4.74 -29.83 -20.33
CA GLN A 300 -4.83 -31.11 -19.63
C GLN A 300 -6.04 -31.94 -20.12
N ASP A 301 -7.19 -31.31 -20.35
CA ASP A 301 -8.37 -31.98 -20.90
C ASP A 301 -8.11 -32.54 -22.30
N LYS A 302 -7.43 -31.77 -23.17
CA LYS A 302 -6.98 -32.24 -24.48
C LYS A 302 -5.99 -33.40 -24.35
N GLN A 303 -5.10 -33.38 -23.34
CA GLN A 303 -4.13 -34.43 -23.12
C GLN A 303 -4.81 -35.72 -22.71
N ASN A 304 -5.79 -35.63 -21.80
CA ASN A 304 -6.61 -36.75 -21.35
C ASN A 304 -7.45 -37.32 -22.50
N ALA A 305 -8.02 -36.46 -23.34
CA ALA A 305 -8.76 -36.90 -24.54
C ALA A 305 -7.87 -37.65 -25.53
N ILE A 306 -6.67 -37.13 -25.83
CA ILE A 306 -5.70 -37.80 -26.70
C ILE A 306 -5.22 -39.12 -26.05
N ALA A 307 -4.96 -39.14 -24.74
CA ALA A 307 -4.58 -40.35 -24.02
C ALA A 307 -5.65 -41.45 -24.17
N LYS A 308 -6.93 -41.08 -23.98
CA LYS A 308 -8.08 -41.97 -24.18
C LYS A 308 -8.21 -42.46 -25.63
N GLN A 309 -7.97 -41.60 -26.61
CA GLN A 309 -7.93 -42.02 -28.02
C GLN A 309 -6.79 -43.02 -28.25
N ARG A 310 -5.58 -42.76 -27.72
CA ARG A 310 -4.43 -43.68 -27.85
C ARG A 310 -4.67 -45.04 -27.22
N GLU A 311 -5.48 -45.16 -26.16
CA GLU A 311 -5.87 -46.45 -25.57
C GLU A 311 -6.56 -47.36 -26.58
N ALA A 312 -7.40 -46.81 -27.48
CA ALA A 312 -8.05 -47.58 -28.55
C ALA A 312 -7.04 -48.24 -29.51
N TYR A 313 -5.83 -47.67 -29.63
CA TYR A 313 -4.73 -48.17 -30.46
C TYR A 313 -3.61 -48.85 -29.64
N ALA A 314 -3.80 -49.04 -28.32
CA ALA A 314 -2.78 -49.60 -27.44
C ALA A 314 -2.41 -51.04 -27.83
N GLN A 315 -3.40 -51.81 -28.30
CA GLN A 315 -3.23 -53.20 -28.73
C GLN A 315 -2.44 -53.32 -30.05
N ILE A 316 -2.40 -52.28 -30.88
CA ILE A 316 -1.70 -52.29 -32.17
C ILE A 316 -0.20 -52.14 -31.91
N ASN A 317 0.53 -53.24 -31.93
CA ASN A 317 1.98 -53.25 -31.81
C ASN A 317 2.62 -54.18 -32.84
N PHE A 318 3.83 -53.83 -33.29
CA PHE A 318 4.56 -54.59 -34.30
C PHE A 318 4.76 -56.04 -33.90
N ARG A 319 4.95 -56.33 -32.60
CA ARG A 319 5.09 -57.69 -32.09
C ARG A 319 3.85 -58.54 -32.37
N GLN A 320 2.65 -58.03 -32.11
CA GLN A 320 1.40 -58.73 -32.40
C GLN A 320 1.17 -58.86 -33.91
N PHE A 321 1.46 -57.82 -34.69
CA PHE A 321 1.38 -57.86 -36.15
C PHE A 321 2.33 -58.94 -36.72
N PHE A 322 3.58 -58.95 -36.28
CA PHE A 322 4.60 -59.92 -36.67
C PHE A 322 4.21 -61.35 -36.28
N ILE A 323 3.75 -61.57 -35.05
CA ILE A 323 3.29 -62.90 -34.60
C ILE A 323 2.11 -63.40 -35.45
N LEU A 324 1.14 -62.54 -35.75
CA LEU A 324 -0.03 -62.89 -36.54
C LEU A 324 0.35 -63.20 -38.00
N ALA A 325 1.17 -62.35 -38.64
CA ALA A 325 1.67 -62.56 -39.99
C ALA A 325 2.48 -63.86 -40.11
N LEU A 326 3.38 -64.12 -39.16
CA LEU A 326 4.17 -65.35 -39.12
C LEU A 326 3.28 -66.59 -38.89
N SER A 327 2.30 -66.50 -37.97
CA SER A 327 1.38 -67.61 -37.70
C SER A 327 0.48 -67.95 -38.89
N ALA A 328 0.06 -66.95 -39.66
CA ALA A 328 -0.72 -67.11 -40.88
C ALA A 328 0.13 -67.73 -42.01
N ALA A 329 1.41 -67.35 -42.10
CA ALA A 329 2.36 -67.95 -43.03
C ALA A 329 2.64 -69.43 -42.70
N LEU A 330 2.62 -69.84 -41.43
CA LEU A 330 3.12 -71.16 -41.04
C LEU A 330 2.12 -72.33 -41.12
N GLY A 331 0.80 -72.11 -41.20
CA GLY A 331 -0.21 -73.13 -41.56
C GLY A 331 -0.25 -74.47 -40.76
N SER A 332 -1.36 -74.71 -40.04
CA SER A 332 -1.75 -75.97 -39.36
C SER A 332 -0.83 -76.51 -38.23
N ARG A 333 -1.35 -77.47 -37.43
CA ARG A 333 -0.79 -77.93 -36.13
C ARG A 333 0.61 -78.56 -36.21
N LYS A 334 1.04 -79.12 -37.34
CA LYS A 334 2.32 -79.84 -37.49
C LYS A 334 3.54 -78.90 -37.64
N SER A 335 3.36 -77.71 -38.22
CA SER A 335 4.41 -76.72 -38.47
C SER A 335 4.87 -75.98 -37.20
N ARG A 336 4.01 -75.89 -36.19
CA ARG A 336 4.27 -75.17 -34.92
C ARG A 336 5.41 -75.73 -34.08
N TYR A 337 5.73 -77.02 -34.20
CA TYR A 337 6.82 -77.65 -33.44
C TYR A 337 8.20 -77.37 -34.05
N GLN A 338 8.31 -77.41 -35.38
CA GLN A 338 9.59 -77.16 -36.06
C GLN A 338 10.02 -75.69 -36.00
N VAL A 339 9.07 -74.77 -36.04
CA VAL A 339 9.38 -73.33 -35.89
C VAL A 339 9.71 -72.98 -34.45
N ARG A 340 9.05 -73.58 -33.45
CA ARG A 340 9.42 -73.40 -32.03
C ARG A 340 10.83 -73.88 -31.74
N ALA A 341 11.25 -75.00 -32.33
CA ALA A 341 12.61 -75.51 -32.21
C ALA A 341 13.65 -74.62 -32.93
N GLY A 342 13.33 -74.14 -34.14
CA GLY A 342 14.22 -73.25 -34.92
C GLY A 342 14.40 -71.87 -34.28
N VAL A 343 13.32 -71.26 -33.78
CA VAL A 343 13.37 -69.94 -33.11
C VAL A 343 14.06 -70.04 -31.75
N ALA A 344 13.88 -71.13 -31.00
CA ALA A 344 14.63 -71.37 -29.76
C ALA A 344 16.14 -71.48 -30.04
N HIS A 345 16.54 -72.16 -31.12
CA HIS A 345 17.94 -72.25 -31.51
C HIS A 345 18.55 -70.90 -31.90
N VAL A 346 17.83 -70.08 -32.68
CA VAL A 346 18.32 -68.75 -33.09
C VAL A 346 18.39 -67.79 -31.89
N LEU A 347 17.41 -67.83 -30.97
CA LEU A 347 17.41 -66.99 -29.77
C LEU A 347 18.50 -67.39 -28.77
N VAL A 348 18.76 -68.68 -28.58
CA VAL A 348 19.86 -69.17 -27.73
C VAL A 348 21.22 -68.75 -28.28
N TRP A 349 21.41 -68.78 -29.60
CA TRP A 349 22.65 -68.34 -30.25
C TRP A 349 22.79 -66.81 -30.32
N SER A 350 21.70 -66.08 -30.46
CA SER A 350 21.70 -64.60 -30.44
C SER A 350 21.96 -64.04 -29.03
N PHE A 351 21.49 -64.74 -27.99
CA PHE A 351 21.73 -64.39 -26.59
C PHE A 351 23.19 -64.62 -26.15
N LEU A 352 23.88 -65.59 -26.76
CA LEU A 352 25.32 -65.84 -26.55
C LEU A 352 26.22 -64.80 -27.23
N LEU A 353 25.77 -64.15 -28.31
CA LEU A 353 26.52 -63.10 -29.02
C LEU A 353 26.35 -61.69 -28.42
N LEU A 354 25.32 -61.47 -27.61
CA LEU A 354 25.00 -60.17 -26.99
C LEU A 354 25.65 -59.93 -25.62
N GLN A 355 26.48 -60.86 -25.12
CA GLN A 355 27.27 -60.68 -23.89
C GLN A 355 28.64 -59.99 -24.14
N GLY A 356 28.97 -59.64 -25.39
CA GLY A 356 30.23 -59.00 -25.75
C GLY A 356 30.08 -57.54 -26.17
N GLY A 357 29.91 -56.65 -25.18
CA GLY A 357 30.29 -55.22 -25.25
C GLY A 357 29.50 -54.31 -26.19
N PHE A 358 28.89 -53.26 -25.64
CA PHE A 358 29.20 -51.86 -26.00
C PHE A 358 28.48 -50.92 -25.04
N SER A 359 29.29 -50.17 -24.29
CA SER A 359 28.88 -49.03 -23.47
C SER A 359 28.63 -47.83 -24.39
N LEU A 360 27.53 -47.12 -24.21
CA LEU A 360 27.31 -45.82 -24.86
C LEU A 360 26.99 -44.76 -23.81
N GLN A 361 27.93 -43.85 -23.68
CA GLN A 361 27.86 -42.62 -22.89
C GLN A 361 26.81 -41.67 -23.47
N SER A 362 26.19 -40.93 -22.55
CA SER A 362 25.29 -39.80 -22.77
C SER A 362 25.98 -38.66 -23.51
N VAL A 363 25.37 -38.18 -24.60
CA VAL A 363 25.70 -36.91 -25.25
C VAL A 363 24.63 -35.89 -24.87
N GLN A 364 25.04 -34.86 -24.13
CA GLN A 364 24.27 -33.62 -23.95
C GLN A 364 24.41 -32.78 -25.23
N ILE A 365 23.29 -32.25 -25.72
CA ILE A 365 23.30 -31.14 -26.68
C ILE A 365 22.61 -29.95 -26.04
N ILE A 366 23.40 -28.88 -25.93
CA ILE A 366 23.01 -27.50 -25.71
C ILE A 366 22.58 -26.96 -27.08
N ASN A 367 21.45 -26.26 -27.18
CA ASN A 367 21.43 -25.01 -27.94
C ASN A 367 20.22 -24.13 -27.64
N GLU A 368 20.53 -22.84 -27.66
CA GLU A 368 19.74 -21.68 -27.30
C GLU A 368 18.60 -21.32 -28.26
N ASN A 369 17.69 -20.51 -27.71
CA ASN A 369 16.98 -19.37 -28.29
C ASN A 369 16.62 -19.40 -29.78
N VAL A 370 15.31 -19.47 -30.03
CA VAL A 370 14.68 -18.65 -31.08
C VAL A 370 13.33 -18.14 -30.56
N SER A 371 13.21 -16.83 -30.42
CA SER A 371 11.92 -16.13 -30.34
C SER A 371 11.20 -16.17 -31.68
N PRO A 372 9.87 -16.27 -31.73
CA PRO A 372 9.12 -15.80 -32.90
C PRO A 372 8.14 -14.67 -32.55
N PRO A 373 7.68 -13.93 -33.57
CA PRO A 373 7.09 -12.61 -33.43
C PRO A 373 5.55 -12.60 -33.47
N LEU A 374 5.03 -11.39 -33.25
CA LEU A 374 3.83 -10.79 -33.87
C LEU A 374 2.41 -11.23 -33.40
N SER A 375 1.66 -10.19 -33.03
CA SER A 375 0.40 -9.78 -33.66
C SER A 375 -0.87 -9.81 -32.79
N THR A 376 -1.26 -8.58 -32.40
CA THR A 376 -2.60 -7.97 -32.50
C THR A 376 -3.83 -8.79 -32.09
N ALA A 377 -4.45 -8.37 -30.98
CA ALA A 377 -5.85 -8.63 -30.66
C ALA A 377 -6.54 -7.30 -30.27
N PRO A 378 -7.86 -7.19 -30.44
CA PRO A 378 -8.54 -5.94 -30.80
C PRO A 378 -8.75 -5.00 -29.61
N THR A 379 -8.57 -3.71 -29.88
CA THR A 379 -8.97 -2.60 -29.02
C THR A 379 -10.49 -2.57 -28.92
N SER A 380 -11.04 -3.06 -27.82
CA SER A 380 -12.37 -2.64 -27.38
C SER A 380 -12.21 -1.29 -26.70
N THR A 381 -12.46 -0.23 -27.46
CA THR A 381 -12.52 1.14 -26.94
C THR A 381 -13.81 1.27 -26.15
N THR A 382 -13.77 0.91 -24.87
CA THR A 382 -14.76 1.38 -23.90
C THR A 382 -14.35 2.81 -23.57
N ALA A 383 -15.20 3.79 -23.87
CA ALA A 383 -14.94 5.17 -23.48
C ALA A 383 -14.70 5.24 -21.96
N PRO A 384 -13.74 6.05 -21.49
CA PRO A 384 -13.50 6.20 -20.07
C PRO A 384 -14.77 6.74 -19.40
N PHE A 385 -15.26 6.04 -18.37
CA PHE A 385 -16.32 6.54 -17.51
C PHE A 385 -15.86 7.87 -16.89
N SER A 386 -16.64 8.92 -17.07
CA SER A 386 -16.40 10.23 -16.46
C SER A 386 -17.47 10.49 -15.40
N PRO A 387 -17.11 10.62 -14.11
CA PRO A 387 -18.08 10.87 -13.04
C PRO A 387 -18.78 12.23 -13.19
N LEU A 388 -18.18 13.17 -13.94
CA LEU A 388 -18.77 14.49 -14.21
C LEU A 388 -19.92 14.45 -15.24
N ALA A 389 -20.07 13.36 -15.99
CA ALA A 389 -21.06 13.26 -17.07
C ALA A 389 -22.53 13.27 -16.58
N CYS A 390 -22.77 13.04 -15.29
CA CYS A 390 -24.11 13.08 -14.70
C CYS A 390 -24.53 14.48 -14.23
N LEU A 391 -23.61 15.44 -14.18
CA LEU A 391 -23.90 16.78 -13.67
C LEU A 391 -24.86 17.49 -14.63
N PRO A 392 -25.94 18.12 -14.13
CA PRO A 392 -26.84 18.89 -14.96
C PRO A 392 -26.11 20.07 -15.61
N THR A 393 -26.32 20.25 -16.92
CA THR A 393 -25.66 21.29 -17.71
C THR A 393 -26.44 22.60 -17.76
N GLU A 394 -27.78 22.54 -17.64
CA GLU A 394 -28.70 23.69 -17.77
C GLU A 394 -29.26 24.16 -16.42
N THR A 395 -28.48 24.05 -15.34
CA THR A 395 -28.88 24.46 -13.99
C THR A 395 -27.97 25.56 -13.45
N LEU A 396 -28.41 26.20 -12.37
CA LEU A 396 -27.66 27.25 -11.70
C LEU A 396 -26.30 26.74 -11.24
N ARG A 397 -25.26 27.50 -11.57
CA ARG A 397 -23.88 27.30 -11.10
C ARG A 397 -23.42 28.55 -10.37
N GLN A 398 -22.94 28.35 -9.14
CA GLN A 398 -22.46 29.43 -8.29
C GLN A 398 -21.05 29.09 -7.84
N ILE A 399 -20.22 30.12 -7.73
CA ILE A 399 -18.90 30.01 -7.14
C ILE A 399 -18.99 30.54 -5.71
N GLY A 400 -18.41 29.80 -4.76
CA GLY A 400 -18.30 30.22 -3.37
C GLY A 400 -16.99 29.79 -2.76
N ILE A 401 -16.57 30.47 -1.70
CA ILE A 401 -15.40 30.08 -0.90
C ILE A 401 -15.88 29.33 0.33
N VAL A 402 -15.33 28.15 0.59
CA VAL A 402 -15.68 27.40 1.80
C VAL A 402 -15.10 28.09 3.03
N SER A 403 -15.99 28.53 3.91
CA SER A 403 -15.65 29.21 5.17
C SER A 403 -15.59 28.25 6.37
N ARG A 404 -16.30 27.12 6.31
CA ARG A 404 -16.30 26.07 7.32
C ARG A 404 -16.81 24.75 6.74
N VAL A 405 -16.29 23.62 7.22
CA VAL A 405 -16.86 22.30 6.97
C VAL A 405 -17.57 21.84 8.23
N VAL A 406 -18.83 21.43 8.12
CA VAL A 406 -19.70 21.11 9.27
C VAL A 406 -19.60 19.62 9.61
N ASP A 407 -19.73 18.77 8.60
CA ASP A 407 -19.67 17.30 8.69
C ASP A 407 -19.20 16.72 7.34
N GLY A 408 -19.34 15.39 7.15
CA GLY A 408 -18.89 14.71 5.95
C GLY A 408 -19.65 15.05 4.66
N ASP A 409 -20.75 15.78 4.73
CA ASP A 409 -21.56 16.14 3.55
C ASP A 409 -22.22 17.53 3.62
N THR A 410 -21.82 18.37 4.57
CA THR A 410 -22.33 19.72 4.80
C THR A 410 -21.19 20.73 4.98
N ILE A 411 -21.28 21.87 4.30
CA ILE A 411 -20.31 22.98 4.36
C ILE A 411 -21.00 24.33 4.52
N ASP A 412 -20.29 25.33 5.04
CA ASP A 412 -20.66 26.74 4.96
C ASP A 412 -19.79 27.46 3.93
N VAL A 413 -20.43 28.10 2.96
CA VAL A 413 -19.78 28.82 1.86
C VAL A 413 -20.10 30.29 1.91
N GLU A 414 -19.17 31.13 1.50
CA GLU A 414 -19.40 32.54 1.23
C GLU A 414 -19.60 32.75 -0.27
N ILE A 415 -20.77 33.28 -0.65
CA ILE A 415 -21.14 33.60 -2.03
C ILE A 415 -21.50 35.08 -2.06
N ASN A 416 -20.74 35.88 -2.83
CA ASN A 416 -20.93 37.33 -2.94
C ASN A 416 -20.97 38.08 -1.58
N GLY A 417 -20.19 37.63 -0.60
CA GLY A 417 -20.11 38.25 0.74
C GLY A 417 -21.17 37.77 1.74
N GLU A 418 -22.05 36.84 1.36
CA GLU A 418 -23.06 36.26 2.24
C GLU A 418 -22.77 34.78 2.50
N LYS A 419 -22.96 34.33 3.75
CA LYS A 419 -22.72 32.94 4.16
C LYS A 419 -23.97 32.06 3.95
N PHE A 420 -23.79 30.92 3.31
CA PHE A 420 -24.82 29.93 3.07
C PHE A 420 -24.36 28.55 3.55
N ARG A 421 -25.27 27.78 4.17
CA ARG A 421 -25.04 26.35 4.42
C ARG A 421 -25.43 25.54 3.20
N VAL A 422 -24.58 24.62 2.79
CA VAL A 422 -24.76 23.72 1.64
C VAL A 422 -24.77 22.28 2.12
N ARG A 423 -25.78 21.51 1.73
CA ARG A 423 -25.89 20.05 1.91
C ARG A 423 -25.65 19.35 0.57
N TYR A 424 -24.77 18.36 0.57
CA TYR A 424 -24.37 17.67 -0.65
C TYR A 424 -25.50 16.79 -1.16
N ILE A 425 -25.83 16.93 -2.44
CA ILE A 425 -26.88 16.13 -3.08
C ILE A 425 -26.38 14.68 -3.28
N GLY A 426 -27.25 13.72 -2.96
CA GLY A 426 -27.10 12.32 -3.37
C GLY A 426 -26.19 11.47 -2.48
N ILE A 427 -25.70 12.02 -1.37
CA ILE A 427 -24.80 11.32 -0.44
C ILE A 427 -25.21 11.57 1.01
N ASP A 428 -24.88 10.61 1.88
CA ASP A 428 -25.11 10.69 3.32
C ASP A 428 -23.88 10.18 4.07
N ALA A 429 -23.19 11.08 4.76
CA ALA A 429 -22.06 10.78 5.62
C ALA A 429 -22.54 10.58 7.06
N PRO A 430 -21.86 9.73 7.87
CA PRO A 430 -22.12 9.70 9.30
C PRO A 430 -21.84 11.07 9.94
N GLU A 431 -22.71 11.45 10.86
CA GLU A 431 -22.52 12.67 11.67
C GLU A 431 -21.23 12.55 12.49
N PRO A 432 -20.54 13.65 12.86
CA PRO A 432 -19.22 13.59 13.50
C PRO A 432 -19.14 12.74 14.78
N ASP A 433 -20.24 12.63 15.52
CA ASP A 433 -20.41 11.86 16.75
C ASP A 433 -20.76 10.37 16.52
N GLN A 434 -21.03 9.98 15.27
CA GLN A 434 -21.30 8.61 14.89
C GLN A 434 -20.02 7.85 14.55
N ASP A 435 -20.11 6.52 14.58
CA ASP A 435 -19.03 5.65 14.11
C ASP A 435 -18.60 6.05 12.70
N TYR A 436 -17.30 6.32 12.52
CA TYR A 436 -16.69 6.79 11.27
C TYR A 436 -16.99 8.26 10.87
N GLY A 437 -17.80 8.98 11.65
CA GLY A 437 -18.18 10.37 11.43
C GLY A 437 -17.00 11.33 11.37
N GLY A 438 -16.14 11.32 12.39
CA GLY A 438 -14.93 12.16 12.41
C GLY A 438 -14.00 11.93 11.22
N LEU A 439 -13.91 10.70 10.69
CA LEU A 439 -13.13 10.40 9.49
C LEU A 439 -13.80 10.92 8.22
N SER A 440 -15.13 10.97 8.19
CA SER A 440 -15.91 11.48 7.06
C SER A 440 -15.88 13.01 7.02
N LEU A 441 -16.02 13.67 8.18
CA LEU A 441 -15.78 15.10 8.35
C LEU A 441 -14.36 15.48 7.92
N ASN A 442 -13.34 14.76 8.40
CA ASN A 442 -11.95 15.05 8.04
C ASN A 442 -11.75 14.95 6.52
N GLU A 443 -12.26 13.92 5.85
CA GLU A 443 -12.13 13.82 4.39
C GLU A 443 -12.78 15.00 3.66
N ASN A 444 -13.98 15.43 4.07
CA ASN A 444 -14.62 16.60 3.50
C ASN A 444 -13.81 17.88 3.75
N ILE A 445 -13.22 18.05 4.94
CA ILE A 445 -12.27 19.14 5.24
C ILE A 445 -11.12 19.15 4.24
N LEU A 446 -10.47 18.00 4.01
CA LEU A 446 -9.32 17.93 3.10
C LEU A 446 -9.69 18.30 1.66
N LEU A 447 -10.88 17.92 1.22
CA LEU A 447 -11.34 18.19 -0.13
C LEU A 447 -11.72 19.66 -0.36
N VAL A 448 -12.31 20.33 0.64
CA VAL A 448 -13.03 21.59 0.38
C VAL A 448 -12.65 22.77 1.29
N ALA A 449 -11.97 22.59 2.42
CA ALA A 449 -11.73 23.67 3.37
C ALA A 449 -10.90 24.83 2.75
N GLY A 450 -11.44 26.05 2.85
CA GLY A 450 -10.83 27.25 2.28
C GLY A 450 -10.78 27.30 0.75
N GLN A 451 -11.32 26.29 0.05
CA GLN A 451 -11.27 26.21 -1.41
C GLN A 451 -12.39 27.01 -2.07
N GLU A 452 -12.12 27.44 -3.30
CA GLU A 452 -13.16 27.89 -4.22
C GLU A 452 -13.91 26.67 -4.77
N VAL A 453 -15.21 26.61 -4.50
CA VAL A 453 -16.09 25.53 -4.93
C VAL A 453 -17.03 26.00 -6.04
N THR A 454 -17.22 25.16 -7.06
CA THR A 454 -18.35 25.27 -7.99
C THR A 454 -19.52 24.48 -7.43
N LEU A 455 -20.59 25.20 -7.10
CA LEU A 455 -21.83 24.69 -6.55
C LEU A 455 -22.84 24.57 -7.68
N ILE A 456 -23.26 23.35 -8.00
CA ILE A 456 -24.20 23.08 -9.08
C ILE A 456 -25.53 22.63 -8.49
N GLN A 457 -26.60 23.35 -8.83
CA GLN A 457 -27.95 23.00 -8.44
C GLN A 457 -28.47 21.83 -9.30
N ASP A 458 -29.31 20.97 -8.72
CA ASP A 458 -30.19 20.07 -9.48
C ASP A 458 -31.59 20.72 -9.59
N LEU A 459 -32.68 19.94 -9.51
CA LEU A 459 -34.04 20.46 -9.62
C LEU A 459 -34.49 21.29 -8.40
N GLY A 460 -34.07 20.91 -7.19
CA GLY A 460 -34.38 21.58 -5.94
C GLY A 460 -33.26 22.52 -5.50
N ASP A 461 -33.62 23.67 -4.92
CA ASP A 461 -32.65 24.67 -4.46
C ASP A 461 -32.27 24.51 -2.99
N LYS A 462 -33.26 24.35 -2.10
CA LYS A 462 -33.07 24.26 -0.65
C LYS A 462 -33.86 23.11 -0.06
N ASP A 463 -33.39 22.60 1.07
CA ASP A 463 -34.17 21.70 1.92
C ASP A 463 -35.06 22.47 2.91
N ASP A 464 -35.84 21.73 3.70
CA ASP A 464 -36.77 22.28 4.71
C ASP A 464 -36.05 23.05 5.83
N PHE A 465 -34.74 22.86 5.99
CA PHE A 465 -33.89 23.57 6.96
C PHE A 465 -33.22 24.82 6.36
N GLY A 466 -33.52 25.13 5.09
CA GLY A 466 -32.98 26.29 4.38
C GLY A 466 -31.55 26.12 3.88
N ARG A 467 -30.97 24.90 3.95
CA ARG A 467 -29.64 24.61 3.40
C ARG A 467 -29.73 24.51 1.88
N LEU A 468 -28.77 25.08 1.17
CA LEU A 468 -28.66 24.92 -0.28
C LEU A 468 -28.34 23.46 -0.62
N LEU A 469 -29.05 22.89 -1.57
CA LEU A 469 -28.79 21.55 -2.09
C LEU A 469 -27.90 21.68 -3.32
N ARG A 470 -26.66 21.18 -3.26
CA ARG A 470 -25.69 21.30 -4.36
C ARG A 470 -24.88 20.03 -4.59
N TYR A 471 -24.50 19.81 -5.85
CA TYR A 471 -23.29 19.09 -6.19
C TYR A 471 -22.09 20.02 -6.04
N VAL A 472 -21.00 19.52 -5.48
CA VAL A 472 -19.84 20.34 -5.13
C VAL A 472 -18.63 19.87 -5.91
N LEU A 473 -17.98 20.83 -6.60
CA LEU A 473 -16.71 20.60 -7.27
C LEU A 473 -15.63 21.53 -6.73
N VAL A 474 -14.42 20.99 -6.61
CA VAL A 474 -13.19 21.76 -6.41
C VAL A 474 -12.31 21.51 -7.63
N GLY A 475 -12.22 22.50 -8.53
CA GLY A 475 -11.66 22.30 -9.86
C GLY A 475 -12.38 21.17 -10.61
N GLU A 476 -11.65 20.12 -10.97
CA GLU A 476 -12.18 18.92 -11.65
C GLU A 476 -12.61 17.80 -10.68
N ILE A 477 -12.42 17.99 -9.37
CA ILE A 477 -12.77 16.98 -8.36
C ILE A 477 -14.26 17.09 -8.06
N PHE A 478 -15.02 16.03 -8.34
CA PHE A 478 -16.41 15.92 -7.92
C PHE A 478 -16.49 15.38 -6.50
N VAL A 479 -16.58 16.28 -5.52
CA VAL A 479 -16.46 16.00 -4.08
C VAL A 479 -17.46 14.94 -3.63
N ASN A 480 -18.73 15.05 -4.07
CA ASN A 480 -19.76 14.07 -3.72
C ASN A 480 -19.37 12.65 -4.14
N TYR A 481 -18.85 12.50 -5.37
CA TYR A 481 -18.45 11.21 -5.91
C TYR A 481 -17.22 10.66 -5.16
N GLN A 482 -16.23 11.52 -4.89
CA GLN A 482 -15.01 11.14 -4.18
C GLN A 482 -15.31 10.55 -2.81
N LEU A 483 -16.11 11.26 -2.01
CA LEU A 483 -16.50 10.84 -0.66
C LEU A 483 -17.19 9.47 -0.66
N VAL A 484 -18.05 9.19 -1.64
CA VAL A 484 -18.71 7.88 -1.75
C VAL A 484 -17.73 6.81 -2.24
N GLN A 485 -16.88 7.11 -3.22
CA GLN A 485 -15.93 6.16 -3.80
C GLN A 485 -14.89 5.66 -2.78
N GLU A 486 -14.48 6.54 -1.87
CA GLU A 486 -13.52 6.23 -0.80
C GLU A 486 -14.18 5.68 0.47
N GLY A 487 -15.52 5.67 0.50
CA GLY A 487 -16.30 5.10 1.59
C GLY A 487 -16.44 6.02 2.81
N HIS A 488 -16.40 7.34 2.62
CA HIS A 488 -16.68 8.36 3.63
C HIS A 488 -18.16 8.81 3.62
N ALA A 489 -18.91 8.47 2.58
CA ALA A 489 -20.35 8.65 2.54
C ALA A 489 -21.03 7.46 1.86
N ARG A 490 -22.31 7.27 2.14
CA ARG A 490 -23.19 6.35 1.41
C ARG A 490 -23.90 7.10 0.29
N ALA A 491 -24.19 6.41 -0.81
CA ALA A 491 -25.10 6.95 -1.82
C ALA A 491 -26.52 7.02 -1.21
N SER A 492 -27.18 8.17 -1.31
CA SER A 492 -28.50 8.39 -0.70
C SER A 492 -29.39 9.26 -1.59
N ALA A 493 -30.47 8.68 -2.10
CA ALA A 493 -31.35 9.31 -3.09
C ALA A 493 -32.49 10.10 -2.42
N TYR A 494 -32.57 11.39 -2.71
CA TYR A 494 -33.70 12.25 -2.30
C TYR A 494 -34.30 12.95 -3.51
N THR A 495 -35.51 12.55 -3.90
CA THR A 495 -36.22 13.16 -5.03
C THR A 495 -36.59 14.62 -4.71
N PRO A 496 -36.49 15.55 -5.67
CA PRO A 496 -36.21 15.33 -7.09
C PRO A 496 -34.72 15.35 -7.48
N ASN A 497 -33.79 15.53 -6.52
CA ASN A 497 -32.37 15.77 -6.77
C ASN A 497 -31.57 14.47 -6.95
N VAL A 498 -31.72 13.81 -8.11
CA VAL A 498 -31.16 12.47 -8.35
C VAL A 498 -30.33 12.38 -9.64
N ALA A 499 -29.94 13.50 -10.26
CA ALA A 499 -29.22 13.51 -11.54
C ALA A 499 -27.96 12.61 -11.55
N CYS A 500 -27.19 12.61 -10.46
CA CYS A 500 -25.97 11.82 -10.29
C CYS A 500 -26.14 10.52 -9.48
N GLN A 501 -27.36 10.10 -9.17
CA GLN A 501 -27.60 8.99 -8.25
C GLN A 501 -26.95 7.67 -8.71
N ALA A 502 -27.09 7.30 -9.99
CA ALA A 502 -26.46 6.11 -10.54
C ALA A 502 -24.92 6.16 -10.48
N THR A 503 -24.34 7.36 -10.61
CA THR A 503 -22.89 7.58 -10.47
C THR A 503 -22.43 7.33 -9.03
N PHE A 504 -23.20 7.76 -8.04
CA PHE A 504 -22.89 7.49 -6.63
C PHE A 504 -23.11 6.03 -6.24
N GLU A 505 -24.12 5.36 -6.77
CA GLU A 505 -24.33 3.92 -6.55
C GLU A 505 -23.15 3.10 -7.10
N MET A 506 -22.61 3.48 -8.27
CA MET A 506 -21.39 2.88 -8.80
C MET A 506 -20.17 3.17 -7.92
N ALA A 507 -20.03 4.41 -7.44
CA ALA A 507 -18.97 4.79 -6.50
C ALA A 507 -19.03 3.95 -5.22
N GLN A 508 -20.23 3.76 -4.67
CA GLN A 508 -20.42 2.95 -3.47
C GLN A 508 -20.07 1.49 -3.73
N ALA A 509 -20.48 0.92 -4.88
CA ALA A 509 -20.11 -0.45 -5.24
C ALA A 509 -18.58 -0.62 -5.35
N ILE A 510 -17.85 0.41 -5.80
CA ILE A 510 -16.39 0.44 -5.78
C ILE A 510 -15.88 0.42 -4.34
N ALA A 511 -16.42 1.28 -3.47
CA ALA A 511 -16.03 1.36 -2.06
C ALA A 511 -16.29 0.04 -1.31
N GLU A 512 -17.44 -0.59 -1.52
CA GLU A 512 -17.82 -1.89 -0.98
C GLU A 512 -16.88 -3.00 -1.45
N THR A 513 -16.61 -3.06 -2.77
CA THR A 513 -15.70 -4.04 -3.36
C THR A 513 -14.29 -3.90 -2.79
N ASN A 514 -13.85 -2.67 -2.57
CA ASN A 514 -12.54 -2.35 -2.03
C ASN A 514 -12.48 -2.43 -0.50
N ARG A 515 -13.61 -2.64 0.18
CA ARG A 515 -13.75 -2.53 1.65
C ARG A 515 -13.15 -1.21 2.17
N ALA A 516 -13.42 -0.12 1.45
CA ALA A 516 -12.97 1.22 1.77
C ALA A 516 -13.90 1.85 2.82
N GLY A 517 -13.34 2.76 3.62
CA GLY A 517 -14.00 3.43 4.75
C GLY A 517 -15.07 2.64 5.50
N LEU A 518 -16.32 3.08 5.40
CA LEU A 518 -17.53 2.50 6.00
C LEU A 518 -17.71 0.99 5.74
N TRP A 519 -17.05 0.43 4.72
CA TRP A 519 -17.23 -0.96 4.26
C TRP A 519 -16.13 -1.91 4.73
N ARG A 520 -15.28 -1.49 5.69
CA ARG A 520 -14.28 -2.38 6.31
C ARG A 520 -14.94 -3.46 7.15
N THR A 521 -14.65 -4.73 6.85
CA THR A 521 -15.05 -5.87 7.69
C THR A 521 -14.04 -6.06 8.82
N TYR A 522 -14.37 -5.68 10.06
CA TYR A 522 -13.57 -6.00 11.24
C TYR A 522 -13.64 -7.51 11.50
N ALA A 523 -12.54 -8.25 11.24
CA ALA A 523 -12.40 -9.65 11.69
C ALA A 523 -11.77 -9.78 13.08
N THR A 524 -11.49 -8.65 13.73
CA THR A 524 -10.94 -8.54 15.09
C THR A 524 -11.42 -7.20 15.66
N PRO A 525 -11.74 -7.10 16.97
CA PRO A 525 -12.00 -5.80 17.57
C PRO A 525 -10.80 -4.88 17.30
N PRO A 526 -11.04 -3.56 17.13
CA PRO A 526 -9.98 -2.60 16.84
C PRO A 526 -8.86 -2.73 17.87
N PRO A 527 -7.58 -2.68 17.47
CA PRO A 527 -6.49 -2.76 18.41
C PRO A 527 -6.60 -1.58 19.39
N THR A 528 -6.60 -1.93 20.68
CA THR A 528 -6.45 -1.01 21.80
C THR A 528 -5.40 0.04 21.45
N VAL A 529 -5.79 1.31 21.53
CA VAL A 529 -4.91 2.47 21.44
C VAL A 529 -3.71 2.21 22.34
N LEU A 530 -2.51 2.16 21.75
CA LEU A 530 -1.28 2.17 22.52
C LEU A 530 -1.22 3.50 23.28
N GLN A 531 -1.50 3.44 24.59
CA GLN A 531 -1.22 4.52 25.51
C GLN A 531 0.26 4.91 25.39
N PRO A 532 0.59 6.21 25.36
CA PRO A 532 1.97 6.65 25.51
C PRO A 532 2.48 6.21 26.89
N THR A 533 3.51 5.36 26.92
CA THR A 533 4.34 5.20 28.10
C THR A 533 5.04 6.53 28.37
N ALA A 534 4.61 7.22 29.42
CA ALA A 534 5.27 8.42 29.95
C ALA A 534 6.69 8.09 30.43
N PRO A 535 7.64 9.04 30.30
CA PRO A 535 8.98 8.87 30.85
C PRO A 535 8.93 8.87 32.38
N GLU A 536 9.70 7.95 32.95
CA GLU A 536 9.92 7.81 34.37
C GLU A 536 10.66 9.06 34.92
N GLY A 537 10.01 9.80 35.82
CA GLY A 537 10.66 10.81 36.65
C GLY A 537 10.04 12.21 36.68
N ALA A 538 8.84 12.34 37.26
CA ALA A 538 8.43 13.58 37.92
C ALA A 538 7.51 13.26 39.09
N LEU A 539 8.06 13.33 40.30
CA LEU A 539 7.29 13.25 41.54
C LEU A 539 6.43 14.52 41.66
N VAL A 540 5.13 14.40 41.41
CA VAL A 540 4.13 15.35 41.93
C VAL A 540 3.27 14.57 42.91
N THR A 541 3.35 14.99 44.16
CA THR A 541 2.60 14.44 45.30
C THR A 541 1.09 14.49 45.07
N PRO A 542 0.35 13.38 45.17
CA PRO A 542 -1.11 13.41 45.08
C PRO A 542 -1.70 13.89 46.43
N LEU A 543 -2.49 14.97 46.40
CA LEU A 543 -3.37 15.35 47.51
C LEU A 543 -4.56 14.37 47.57
N PRO A 544 -5.14 14.06 48.74
CA PRO A 544 -5.96 12.87 48.91
C PRO A 544 -7.48 13.11 48.82
N ALA A 545 -8.15 12.08 48.26
CA ALA A 545 -9.47 11.53 48.63
C ALA A 545 -10.69 11.95 47.77
N PRO A 546 -11.79 11.17 47.82
CA PRO A 546 -11.98 10.07 46.89
C PRO A 546 -13.28 10.24 46.11
N CYS A 547 -13.16 10.39 44.80
CA CYS A 547 -14.29 10.29 43.89
C CYS A 547 -14.97 8.91 44.05
N SER A 548 -16.24 8.88 44.48
CA SER A 548 -17.00 7.63 44.55
C SER A 548 -17.62 7.33 43.18
N CYS A 549 -17.20 6.27 42.52
CA CYS A 549 -17.67 5.90 41.18
C CYS A 549 -18.81 4.86 41.21
N THR A 550 -19.56 4.77 42.31
CA THR A 550 -20.60 3.74 42.48
C THR A 550 -21.97 4.17 41.95
N ALA A 551 -22.22 5.48 41.85
CA ALA A 551 -23.42 6.08 41.31
C ALA A 551 -23.13 7.51 40.84
N ASN A 552 -23.98 8.06 39.97
CA ASN A 552 -23.92 9.47 39.58
C ASN A 552 -24.39 10.35 40.75
N THR A 553 -23.46 10.94 41.48
CA THR A 553 -23.73 11.73 42.70
C THR A 553 -23.00 13.07 42.75
N LEU A 554 -22.10 13.33 41.80
CA LEU A 554 -21.26 14.52 41.74
C LEU A 554 -21.52 15.26 40.43
N ASN A 555 -21.30 16.57 40.43
CA ASN A 555 -21.33 17.44 39.26
C ASN A 555 -20.22 18.51 39.38
N CYS A 556 -20.05 19.35 38.36
CA CYS A 556 -18.99 20.35 38.34
C CYS A 556 -19.02 21.36 39.50
N SER A 557 -20.18 21.62 40.12
CA SER A 557 -20.27 22.54 41.26
C SER A 557 -19.79 21.95 42.59
N ASP A 558 -19.53 20.63 42.63
CA ASP A 558 -19.00 19.94 43.80
C ASP A 558 -17.46 20.02 43.91
N PHE A 559 -16.79 20.64 42.92
CA PHE A 559 -15.33 20.79 42.86
C PHE A 559 -14.93 22.26 42.90
N THR A 560 -13.79 22.55 43.53
CA THR A 560 -13.29 23.94 43.66
C THR A 560 -12.43 24.34 42.46
N THR A 561 -11.74 23.37 41.84
CA THR A 561 -10.85 23.59 40.69
C THR A 561 -11.07 22.56 39.60
N GLN A 562 -10.71 22.91 38.37
CA GLN A 562 -10.76 21.99 37.23
C GLN A 562 -9.91 20.74 37.48
N ALA A 563 -8.74 20.90 38.10
CA ALA A 563 -7.82 19.80 38.40
C ALA A 563 -8.43 18.76 39.36
N GLU A 564 -9.24 19.19 40.34
CA GLU A 564 -9.96 18.29 41.25
C GLU A 564 -11.04 17.49 40.51
N ALA A 565 -11.82 18.16 39.66
CA ALA A 565 -12.83 17.50 38.82
C ALA A 565 -12.18 16.51 37.84
N GLN A 566 -11.05 16.89 37.23
CA GLN A 566 -10.28 16.05 36.33
C GLN A 566 -9.76 14.79 37.02
N ALA A 567 -9.28 14.91 38.26
CA ALA A 567 -8.80 13.77 39.03
C ALA A 567 -9.94 12.77 39.34
N CYS A 568 -11.15 13.26 39.62
CA CYS A 568 -12.34 12.42 39.83
C CYS A 568 -12.78 11.72 38.54
N HIS A 569 -12.88 12.48 37.44
CA HIS A 569 -13.21 11.95 36.11
C HIS A 569 -12.24 10.84 35.70
N ALA A 570 -10.92 11.10 35.77
CA ALA A 570 -9.90 10.13 35.43
C ALA A 570 -9.96 8.87 36.31
N ALA A 571 -10.26 9.00 37.61
CA ALA A 571 -10.39 7.86 38.51
C ALA A 571 -11.57 6.94 38.15
N CYS A 572 -12.72 7.48 37.73
CA CYS A 572 -13.87 6.68 37.31
C CYS A 572 -13.68 6.02 35.94
N ILE A 573 -13.00 6.70 35.01
CA ILE A 573 -12.56 6.10 33.74
C ILE A 573 -11.59 4.94 34.01
N GLN A 574 -10.61 5.13 34.89
CA GLN A 574 -9.63 4.10 35.24
C GLN A 574 -10.27 2.90 35.98
N ALA A 575 -11.31 3.14 36.77
CA ALA A 575 -12.11 2.08 37.40
C ALA A 575 -13.01 1.33 36.40
N GLY A 576 -13.05 1.74 35.12
CA GLY A 576 -13.85 1.11 34.07
C GLY A 576 -15.33 1.45 34.09
N VAL A 577 -15.72 2.48 34.85
CA VAL A 577 -17.13 2.89 35.02
C VAL A 577 -17.53 3.97 34.02
N GLY A 578 -16.56 4.60 33.34
CA GLY A 578 -16.84 5.69 32.41
C GLY A 578 -17.02 7.03 33.12
N ASP A 579 -17.48 8.04 32.39
CA ASP A 579 -17.87 9.34 32.96
C ASP A 579 -19.24 9.24 33.67
N ILE A 580 -19.26 8.52 34.79
CA ILE A 580 -20.50 8.24 35.55
C ILE A 580 -21.15 9.51 36.10
N HIS A 581 -20.36 10.55 36.37
CA HIS A 581 -20.80 11.82 36.95
C HIS A 581 -21.10 12.89 35.89
N GLN A 582 -20.89 12.58 34.60
CA GLN A 582 -21.09 13.51 33.47
C GLN A 582 -20.28 14.81 33.65
N LEU A 583 -19.02 14.67 34.08
CA LEU A 583 -18.13 15.82 34.27
C LEU A 583 -17.53 16.31 32.96
N ASP A 584 -17.49 15.47 31.93
CA ASP A 584 -16.98 15.77 30.58
C ASP A 584 -18.13 15.69 29.55
N GLY A 585 -18.92 16.76 29.51
CA GLY A 585 -20.14 16.81 28.69
C GLY A 585 -19.91 16.89 27.18
N ASN A 586 -18.73 17.36 26.76
CA ASN A 586 -18.26 17.45 25.37
C ASN A 586 -17.43 16.22 24.94
N ALA A 587 -17.12 15.31 25.87
CA ALA A 587 -16.38 14.08 25.66
C ALA A 587 -15.00 14.29 25.01
N ASP A 588 -14.35 15.41 25.32
CA ASP A 588 -13.02 15.75 24.81
C ASP A 588 -11.88 15.31 25.75
N GLY A 589 -12.23 14.70 26.88
CA GLY A 589 -11.33 14.21 27.90
C GLY A 589 -11.10 15.19 29.06
N MET A 590 -11.68 16.39 29.01
CA MET A 590 -11.49 17.45 29.99
C MET A 590 -12.77 17.67 30.83
N ALA A 591 -12.68 17.35 32.12
CA ALA A 591 -13.79 17.51 33.04
C ALA A 591 -13.95 18.96 33.48
N CYS A 592 -15.19 19.46 33.47
CA CYS A 592 -15.62 20.71 34.09
C CYS A 592 -14.76 21.93 33.71
N GLU A 593 -14.55 22.15 32.42
CA GLU A 593 -13.67 23.19 31.85
C GLU A 593 -14.02 24.64 32.25
N SER A 594 -15.20 24.85 32.83
CA SER A 594 -15.63 26.14 33.38
C SER A 594 -15.07 26.45 34.77
N LEU A 595 -14.44 25.48 35.44
CA LEU A 595 -13.83 25.67 36.76
C LEU A 595 -12.44 26.30 36.64
N PRO A 596 -12.01 27.08 37.64
CA PRO A 596 -10.71 27.74 37.65
C PRO A 596 -9.53 26.78 37.83
#